data_AF-A0A8J4X040-F1
#
_entry.id   AF-A0A8J4X040-F1
#
_cell.length_a   1.000
_cell.length_b   1.000
_cell.length_c   1.000
_cell.angle_alpha   90.00
_cell.angle_beta   90.00
_cell.angle_gamma   90.00
#
_symmetry.space_group_name_H-M   'P 1'
#
loop_
_entity.id
_entity.type
_entity.pdbx_description
1 polymer ?
#
loop_
_entity_poly.entity_id
_entity_poly.type
_entity_poly.pdbx_seq_one_letter_code
_entity_poly.pdbx_strand_id
1 'polypeptide(L)'
;MAPLVEELRRLSRILIIALLRFTFMFINNCVAIPSYCLYLIVLQPLRVVHSSAFWHVEGVMFRWLLAMVASWGWCAGYTVTEWGDDVRPISEDEAMVIVNHQATGDVCTLMMCLQDKGT
;
A
#
# COMPACT_ATOMS: atom_id res chain seq x y z
N MET A 1 22.69 3.04 37.15
CA MET A 1 21.32 3.63 37.22
C MET A 1 21.01 4.50 36.00
N ALA A 2 21.79 5.55 35.69
CA ALA A 2 21.59 6.38 34.48
C ALA A 2 21.51 5.61 33.13
N PRO A 3 22.37 4.62 32.83
CA PRO A 3 22.29 3.90 31.53
C PRO A 3 21.03 3.04 31.40
N LEU A 4 20.56 2.41 32.48
CA LEU A 4 19.35 1.58 32.49
C LEU A 4 18.09 2.42 32.24
N VAL A 5 18.03 3.62 32.83
CA VAL A 5 16.89 4.55 32.65
C VAL A 5 16.83 5.05 31.21
N GLU A 6 17.98 5.35 30.60
CA GLU A 6 18.05 5.79 29.20
C GLU A 6 17.68 4.67 28.23
N GLU A 7 18.13 3.44 28.50
CA GLU A 7 17.76 2.25 27.72
C GLU A 7 16.26 1.97 27.81
N LEU A 8 15.67 2.03 29.02
CA LEU A 8 14.23 1.85 29.21
C LEU A 8 13.41 2.92 28.48
N ARG A 9 13.86 4.19 28.49
CA ARG A 9 13.23 5.30 27.76
C ARG A 9 13.31 5.07 26.24
N ARG A 10 14.43 4.57 25.74
CA ARG A 10 14.58 4.23 24.31
C ARG A 10 13.64 3.11 23.91
N LEU A 11 13.60 2.02 24.69
CA LEU A 11 12.73 0.87 24.42
C LEU A 11 11.26 1.24 24.49
N SER A 12 10.84 2.01 25.49
CA SER A 12 9.44 2.45 25.62
C SER A 12 9.02 3.32 24.44
N ARG A 13 9.88 4.23 23.99
CA ARG A 13 9.63 5.03 22.78
C ARG A 13 9.48 4.16 21.53
N ILE A 14 10.37 3.18 21.34
CA ILE A 14 10.29 2.24 20.20
C ILE A 14 8.97 1.46 20.26
N LEU A 15 8.60 0.94 21.43
CA LEU A 15 7.37 0.19 21.62
C LEU A 15 6.13 1.03 21.31
N ILE A 16 6.06 2.27 21.79
CA ILE A 16 4.94 3.18 21.52
C ILE A 16 4.83 3.45 20.01
N ILE A 17 5.94 3.76 19.33
CA ILE A 17 5.93 4.00 17.88
C ILE A 17 5.49 2.74 17.12
N ALA A 18 5.98 1.56 17.52
CA ALA A 18 5.62 0.30 16.90
C ALA A 18 4.11 0.00 17.06
N LEU A 19 3.56 0.20 18.26
CA LEU A 19 2.13 0.02 18.52
C LEU A 19 1.28 0.98 17.69
N LEU A 20 1.64 2.26 17.63
CA LEU A 20 0.93 3.25 16.81
C LEU A 20 0.93 2.87 15.32
N ARG A 21 2.08 2.47 14.78
CA ARG A 21 2.21 2.02 13.38
C ARG A 21 1.39 0.75 13.12
N PHE A 22 1.42 -0.20 14.05
CA PHE A 22 0.64 -1.42 13.95
C PHE A 22 -0.87 -1.12 13.98
N THR A 23 -1.34 -0.28 14.90
CA THR A 23 -2.74 0.13 14.97
C THR A 23 -3.19 0.83 13.69
N PHE A 24 -2.38 1.73 13.14
CA PHE A 24 -2.65 2.38 11.86
C PHE A 24 -2.78 1.37 10.70
N MET A 25 -1.83 0.45 10.59
CA MET A 25 -1.86 -0.63 9.59
C MET A 25 -3.11 -1.51 9.77
N PHE A 26 -3.44 -1.88 11.01
CA PHE A 26 -4.59 -2.72 11.32
C PHE A 26 -5.91 -2.05 10.91
N ILE A 27 -6.11 -0.78 11.28
CA ILE A 27 -7.30 -0.02 10.90
C ILE A 27 -7.40 0.09 9.37
N ASN A 28 -6.28 0.37 8.68
CA ASN A 28 -6.28 0.41 7.21
C ASN A 28 -6.73 -0.91 6.58
N ASN A 29 -6.30 -2.06 7.10
CA ASN A 29 -6.75 -3.36 6.59
C ASN A 29 -8.23 -3.63 6.88
N CYS A 30 -8.71 -3.24 8.07
CA CYS A 30 -10.13 -3.33 8.43
C CYS A 30 -11.03 -2.45 7.55
N VAL A 31 -10.50 -1.39 6.95
CA VAL A 31 -11.22 -0.58 5.96
C VAL A 31 -11.04 -1.17 4.56
N ALA A 32 -9.80 -1.44 4.16
CA ALA A 32 -9.48 -1.76 2.78
C ALA A 32 -10.09 -3.09 2.30
N ILE A 33 -9.98 -4.16 3.11
CA ILE A 33 -10.46 -5.49 2.71
C ILE A 33 -12.00 -5.49 2.57
N PRO A 34 -12.78 -4.99 3.55
CA PRO A 34 -14.23 -4.92 3.38
C PRO A 34 -14.65 -3.97 2.26
N SER A 35 -14.00 -2.82 2.10
CA SER A 35 -14.28 -1.90 1.00
C SER A 35 -14.10 -2.58 -0.37
N TYR A 36 -13.02 -3.34 -0.54
CA TYR A 36 -12.76 -4.12 -1.76
C TYR A 36 -13.89 -5.10 -2.07
N CYS A 37 -14.25 -5.93 -1.08
CA CYS A 37 -15.32 -6.90 -1.23
C CYS A 37 -16.67 -6.23 -1.54
N LEU A 38 -17.00 -5.14 -0.84
CA LEU A 38 -18.27 -4.43 -1.00
C LEU A 38 -18.40 -3.81 -2.39
N TYR A 39 -17.39 -3.08 -2.87
CA TYR A 39 -17.51 -2.46 -4.18
C TYR A 39 -17.54 -3.50 -5.29
N LEU A 40 -16.83 -4.63 -5.16
CA LEU A 40 -16.91 -5.71 -6.14
C LEU A 40 -18.33 -6.27 -6.25
N ILE A 41 -18.99 -6.49 -5.11
CA ILE A 41 -20.39 -6.94 -5.07
C ILE A 41 -21.31 -5.90 -5.73
N VAL A 42 -21.15 -4.62 -5.38
CA VAL A 42 -21.95 -3.52 -5.92
C VAL A 42 -21.75 -3.35 -7.43
N LEU A 43 -20.53 -3.54 -7.93
CA LEU A 43 -20.18 -3.38 -9.34
C LEU A 43 -20.43 -4.63 -10.20
N GLN A 44 -20.90 -5.75 -9.63
CA GLN A 44 -21.22 -6.96 -10.41
C GLN A 44 -22.19 -6.72 -11.58
N PRO A 45 -23.28 -5.95 -11.45
CA PRO A 45 -24.16 -5.67 -12.58
C PRO A 45 -23.44 -4.93 -13.71
N LEU A 46 -22.55 -3.98 -13.37
CA LEU A 46 -21.74 -3.25 -14.34
C LEU A 46 -20.81 -4.19 -15.12
N ARG A 47 -20.24 -5.19 -14.45
CA ARG A 47 -19.39 -6.21 -15.09
C ARG A 47 -20.14 -6.98 -16.18
N VAL A 48 -21.41 -7.31 -15.94
CA VAL A 48 -22.23 -8.09 -16.89
C VAL A 48 -22.67 -7.23 -18.09
N VAL A 49 -23.03 -5.96 -17.86
CA VAL A 49 -23.54 -5.07 -18.91
C VAL A 49 -22.41 -4.43 -19.73
N HIS A 50 -21.36 -3.93 -19.07
CA HIS A 50 -20.25 -3.22 -19.68
C HIS A 50 -18.92 -3.59 -19.01
N SER A 51 -18.39 -4.76 -19.36
CA SER A 51 -17.16 -5.27 -18.75
C SER A 51 -15.96 -4.33 -18.87
N SER A 52 -15.81 -3.61 -19.99
CA SER A 52 -14.69 -2.65 -20.15
C SER A 52 -14.79 -1.49 -19.14
N ALA A 53 -16.00 -0.95 -18.92
CA ALA A 53 -16.21 0.10 -17.93
C ALA A 53 -15.97 -0.41 -16.50
N PHE A 54 -16.37 -1.66 -16.21
CA PHE A 54 -16.07 -2.29 -14.93
C PHE A 54 -14.56 -2.34 -14.66
N TRP A 55 -13.75 -2.84 -15.59
CA TRP A 55 -12.29 -2.97 -15.39
C TRP A 55 -11.61 -1.61 -15.23
N HIS A 56 -12.07 -0.58 -15.95
CA HIS A 56 -11.54 0.76 -15.79
C HIS A 56 -11.85 1.35 -14.39
N VAL A 57 -13.11 1.24 -13.94
CA VAL A 57 -13.53 1.73 -12.61
C VAL A 57 -12.83 0.94 -11.50
N GLU A 58 -12.78 -0.38 -11.63
CA GLU A 58 -12.12 -1.29 -10.69
C GLU A 58 -10.64 -0.92 -10.55
N GLY A 59 -9.91 -0.75 -11.65
CA GLY A 59 -8.50 -0.37 -11.62
C GLY A 59 -8.23 0.97 -10.92
N VAL A 60 -9.08 1.98 -11.14
CA VAL A 60 -8.98 3.27 -10.45
C VAL A 60 -9.22 3.13 -8.94
N MET A 61 -10.29 2.44 -8.55
CA MET A 61 -10.63 2.22 -7.15
C MET A 61 -9.57 1.39 -6.43
N PHE A 62 -9.07 0.35 -7.07
CA PHE A 62 -8.04 -0.52 -6.53
C PHE A 62 -6.70 0.23 -6.37
N ARG A 63 -6.32 1.07 -7.34
CA ARG A 63 -5.13 1.94 -7.20
C ARG A 63 -5.22 2.84 -5.97
N TRP A 64 -6.38 3.45 -5.72
CA TRP A 64 -6.59 4.28 -4.51
C TRP A 64 -6.55 3.46 -3.22
N LEU A 65 -7.09 2.25 -3.23
CA LEU A 65 -7.01 1.33 -2.10
C LEU A 65 -5.55 0.97 -1.77
N LEU A 66 -4.75 0.70 -2.81
CA LEU A 66 -3.33 0.39 -2.68
C LEU A 66 -2.51 1.61 -2.27
N ALA A 67 -2.95 2.84 -2.53
CA ALA A 67 -2.32 4.04 -2.00
C ALA A 67 -2.35 4.06 -0.45
N MET A 68 -3.41 3.55 0.17
CA MET A 68 -3.46 3.37 1.63
C MET A 68 -2.37 2.41 2.11
N VAL A 69 -2.10 1.34 1.37
CA VAL A 69 -1.05 0.36 1.68
C VAL A 69 0.35 0.97 1.48
N ALA A 70 0.56 1.70 0.39
CA ALA A 70 1.81 2.43 0.12
C ALA A 70 2.13 3.44 1.23
N SER A 71 1.11 4.08 1.80
CA SER A 71 1.27 5.04 2.91
C SER A 71 1.93 4.43 4.15
N TRP A 72 1.88 3.12 4.36
CA TRP A 72 2.49 2.47 5.53
C TRP A 72 4.01 2.62 5.52
N GLY A 73 4.63 2.45 4.35
CA GLY A 73 6.07 2.65 4.17
C GLY A 73 6.46 4.11 4.45
N TRP A 74 5.66 5.05 3.95
CA TRP A 74 5.84 6.47 4.16
C TRP A 74 5.73 6.85 5.64
N CYS A 75 4.66 6.43 6.32
CA CYS A 75 4.47 6.63 7.76
C CYS A 75 5.55 5.95 8.62
N ALA A 76 6.18 4.88 8.09
CA ALA A 76 7.30 4.22 8.72
C ALA A 76 8.64 4.97 8.55
N GLY A 77 8.67 6.00 7.68
CA GLY A 77 9.86 6.79 7.36
C GLY A 77 10.76 6.11 6.33
N TYR A 78 10.24 5.17 5.54
CA TYR A 78 10.98 4.55 4.45
C TYR A 78 10.86 5.39 3.18
N THR A 79 11.98 5.53 2.48
CA THR A 79 12.04 6.13 1.13
C THR A 79 12.42 5.04 0.16
N VAL A 80 11.56 4.82 -0.84
CA VAL A 80 11.84 3.86 -1.90
C VAL A 80 12.68 4.54 -2.98
N THR A 81 13.73 3.85 -3.42
CA THR A 81 14.59 4.29 -4.53
C THR A 81 14.42 3.30 -5.67
N GLU A 82 14.00 3.79 -6.82
CA GLU A 82 13.88 3.02 -8.05
C GLU A 82 15.15 3.18 -8.89
N TRP A 83 15.62 2.09 -9.48
CA TRP A 83 16.81 2.07 -10.34
C TRP A 83 16.58 1.18 -11.55
N GLY A 84 17.02 1.62 -12.73
CA GLY A 84 16.82 0.92 -14.00
C GLY A 84 16.13 1.80 -15.03
N ASP A 85 15.47 1.16 -16.00
CA ASP A 85 14.74 1.84 -17.06
C ASP A 85 13.46 2.52 -16.56
N ASP A 86 13.07 3.58 -17.25
CA ASP A 86 11.82 4.29 -16.97
C ASP A 86 10.63 3.49 -17.50
N VAL A 87 9.78 3.02 -16.58
CA VAL A 87 8.58 2.23 -16.89
C VAL A 87 7.33 3.06 -17.13
N ARG A 88 7.40 4.40 -16.98
CA ARG A 88 6.26 5.31 -17.27
C ARG A 88 5.64 5.13 -18.66
N PRO A 89 6.40 4.87 -19.74
CA PRO A 89 5.81 4.70 -21.07
C PRO A 89 4.84 3.51 -21.19
N ILE A 90 4.93 2.52 -20.29
CA ILE A 90 4.10 1.30 -20.29
C ILE A 90 3.17 1.23 -19.07
N SER A 91 3.02 2.31 -18.29
CA SER A 91 2.27 2.27 -17.02
C SER A 91 0.77 2.08 -17.20
N GLU A 92 0.24 2.46 -18.35
CA GLU A 92 -1.18 2.31 -18.70
C GLU A 92 -1.44 1.08 -19.59
N ASP A 93 -0.40 0.32 -19.92
CA ASP A 93 -0.49 -0.89 -20.73
C ASP A 93 -0.75 -2.13 -19.86
N GLU A 94 -1.34 -3.17 -20.45
CA GLU A 94 -1.44 -4.47 -19.79
C GLU A 94 -0.04 -5.08 -19.61
N ALA A 95 0.48 -5.00 -18.39
CA ALA A 95 1.81 -5.47 -18.03
C ALA A 95 1.78 -6.48 -16.88
N MET A 96 2.67 -7.47 -16.94
CA MET A 96 2.91 -8.40 -15.84
C MET A 96 4.17 -8.00 -15.09
N VAL A 97 4.01 -7.60 -13.83
CA VAL A 97 5.13 -7.28 -12.93
C VAL A 97 5.56 -8.54 -12.20
N ILE A 98 6.79 -9.00 -12.45
CA ILE A 98 7.39 -10.16 -11.77
C ILE A 98 8.38 -9.65 -10.73
N VAL A 99 8.17 -10.04 -9.48
CA VAL A 99 9.04 -9.69 -8.35
C VAL A 99 9.44 -10.94 -7.59
N ASN A 100 10.62 -10.93 -6.98
CA ASN A 100 10.92 -11.87 -5.90
C ASN A 100 10.04 -11.54 -4.68
N HIS A 101 9.84 -12.53 -3.82
CA HIS A 101 9.09 -12.34 -2.57
C HIS A 101 10.00 -12.62 -1.37
N GLN A 102 10.15 -11.63 -0.50
CA GLN A 102 10.97 -11.66 0.71
C GLN A 102 10.14 -11.38 1.97
N ALA A 103 9.15 -10.48 1.89
CA ALA A 103 8.35 -10.10 3.04
C ALA A 103 6.98 -9.52 2.64
N THR A 104 6.06 -9.44 3.60
CA THR A 104 4.78 -8.71 3.41
C THR A 104 5.02 -7.23 3.02
N GLY A 105 6.13 -6.64 3.48
CA GLY A 105 6.54 -5.28 3.14
C GLY A 105 6.86 -5.05 1.66
N ASP A 106 7.05 -6.12 0.88
CA ASP A 106 7.28 -6.02 -0.57
C ASP A 106 6.08 -5.36 -1.25
N VAL A 107 4.86 -5.64 -0.78
CA VAL A 107 3.64 -5.03 -1.30
C VAL A 107 3.65 -3.52 -1.05
N CYS A 108 4.03 -3.07 0.15
CA CYS A 108 4.10 -1.64 0.45
C CYS A 108 5.11 -0.92 -0.45
N THR A 109 6.26 -1.55 -0.66
CA THR A 109 7.36 -1.03 -1.48
C THR A 109 6.92 -0.93 -2.94
N LEU A 110 6.37 -2.01 -3.48
CA LEU A 110 5.91 -2.06 -4.86
C LEU A 110 4.77 -1.07 -5.12
N MET A 111 3.79 -1.00 -4.22
CA MET A 111 2.69 -0.06 -4.37
C MET A 111 3.17 1.38 -4.31
N MET A 112 4.19 1.71 -3.51
CA MET A 112 4.78 3.05 -3.48
C MET A 112 5.42 3.43 -4.83
N CYS A 113 6.10 2.51 -5.51
CA CYS A 113 6.65 2.76 -6.85
C CYS A 113 5.55 3.03 -7.89
N LEU A 114 4.41 2.34 -7.75
CA LEU A 114 3.27 2.41 -8.69
C LEU A 114 2.29 3.55 -8.38
N GLN A 115 2.47 4.29 -7.29
CA GLN A 115 1.67 5.48 -7.03
C GLN A 115 2.19 6.69 -7.82
N ASP A 116 1.29 7.64 -8.06
CA ASP A 116 1.66 8.94 -8.62
C ASP A 116 2.64 9.67 -7.67
N LYS A 117 3.73 10.20 -8.24
CA LYS A 117 4.83 10.80 -7.48
C LYS A 117 4.69 12.33 -7.38
N GLY A 118 3.59 12.90 -7.88
CA GLY A 118 3.49 14.32 -8.18
C GLY A 118 4.26 14.66 -9.46
N THR A 119 3.79 15.68 -10.17
CA THR A 119 4.49 16.28 -11.32
C THR A 119 5.33 17.45 -10.88
#